data_AF-A0A832QXN3-F1
#
_entry.id   AF-A0A832QXN3-F1
#
_cell.length_a   1.000
_cell.length_b   1.000
_cell.length_c   1.000
_cell.angle_alpha   90.00
_cell.angle_beta   90.00
_cell.angle_gamma   90.00
#
_symmetry.space_group_name_H-M   'P 1'
#
loop_
_entity.id
_entity.type
_entity.pdbx_description
1 polymer ?
#
loop_
_entity_poly.entity_id
_entity_poly.type
_entity_poly.pdbx_seq_one_letter_code
_entity_poly.pdbx_strand_id
1 'polypeptide(L)' 'MNANGLISMLIRRLMSWGMDKGIDLYARRSGGTTADGKPTPAAQKQARAAREAAKRARQAARITRKLR' A
#
# COMPACT_ATOMS: atom_id res chain seq x y z
N MET A 1 -0.54 -9.52 -29.31
CA MET A 1 -0.65 -9.46 -27.84
C MET A 1 0.32 -8.40 -27.34
N ASN A 2 -0.17 -7.36 -26.66
CA ASN A 2 0.65 -6.21 -26.25
C ASN A 2 1.64 -6.62 -25.15
N ALA A 3 2.94 -6.62 -25.46
CA ALA A 3 4.02 -6.85 -24.50
C ALA A 3 3.90 -5.94 -23.26
N ASN A 4 3.36 -4.73 -23.44
CA ASN A 4 3.07 -3.80 -22.34
C ASN A 4 2.07 -4.34 -21.31
N GLY A 5 1.07 -5.11 -21.75
CA GLY A 5 0.10 -5.75 -20.86
C GLY A 5 0.74 -6.87 -20.04
N LEU A 6 1.62 -7.65 -20.68
CA LEU A 6 2.35 -8.75 -20.03
C LEU A 6 3.33 -8.21 -18.98
N ILE A 7 4.07 -7.17 -19.31
CA ILE A 7 5.00 -6.50 -18.38
C ILE A 7 4.23 -5.88 -17.21
N SER A 8 3.12 -5.20 -17.48
CA SER A 8 2.26 -4.63 -16.42
C SER A 8 1.71 -5.71 -15.49
N MET A 9 1.33 -6.87 -16.04
CA MET A 9 0.82 -7.99 -15.27
C MET A 9 1.92 -8.65 -14.44
N LEU A 10 3.13 -8.80 -15.00
CA LEU A 10 4.31 -9.31 -14.31
C LEU A 10 4.75 -8.39 -13.18
N ILE A 11 4.85 -7.08 -13.44
CA ILE A 11 5.19 -6.08 -12.41
C ILE A 11 4.14 -6.13 -11.30
N ARG A 12 2.84 -6.14 -11.63
CA ARG A 12 1.78 -6.19 -10.63
C ARG A 12 1.82 -7.47 -9.80
N ARG A 13 2.14 -8.61 -10.43
CA ARG A 13 2.30 -9.92 -9.76
C ARG A 13 3.56 -9.97 -8.90
N LEU A 14 4.67 -9.41 -9.36
CA LEU A 14 5.93 -9.29 -8.62
C LEU A 14 5.80 -8.32 -7.45
N MET A 15 5.06 -7.22 -7.61
CA MET A 15 4.78 -6.28 -6.53
C MET A 15 3.83 -6.90 -5.51
N SER A 16 2.81 -7.66 -5.92
CA SER A 16 1.98 -8.39 -4.96
C SER A 16 2.79 -9.45 -4.21
N TRP A 17 3.59 -10.27 -4.91
CA TRP A 17 4.46 -11.26 -4.27
C TRP A 17 5.54 -10.63 -3.38
N GLY A 18 6.13 -9.52 -3.84
CA GLY A 18 7.19 -8.78 -3.16
C GLY A 18 6.67 -7.98 -1.99
N MET A 19 5.43 -7.47 -2.03
CA MET A 19 4.75 -6.92 -0.87
C MET A 19 4.33 -8.04 0.08
N ASP A 20 3.74 -9.14 -0.37
CA ASP A 20 3.30 -10.21 0.53
C ASP A 20 4.48 -10.84 1.28
N LYS A 21 5.58 -11.16 0.58
CA LYS A 21 6.79 -11.70 1.21
C LYS A 21 7.66 -10.62 1.88
N GLY A 22 7.72 -9.43 1.30
CA GLY A 22 8.52 -8.32 1.81
C GLY A 22 7.89 -7.70 3.04
N ILE A 23 6.57 -7.56 3.09
CA ILE A 23 5.81 -7.15 4.28
C ILE A 23 5.80 -8.28 5.30
N ASP A 24 5.72 -9.58 4.96
CA ASP A 24 5.82 -10.63 5.99
C ASP A 24 7.23 -10.69 6.60
N LEU A 25 8.29 -10.52 5.80
CA LEU A 25 9.67 -10.46 6.28
C LEU A 25 9.98 -9.15 7.03
N TYR A 26 9.50 -8.00 6.54
CA TYR A 26 9.58 -6.73 7.26
C TYR A 26 8.73 -6.78 8.51
N ALA A 27 7.51 -7.29 8.49
CA ALA A 27 6.61 -7.37 9.64
C ALA A 27 7.16 -8.32 10.70
N ARG A 28 7.80 -9.42 10.31
CA ARG A 28 8.54 -10.29 11.24
C ARG A 28 9.78 -9.61 11.81
N ARG A 29 10.49 -8.79 11.02
CA ARG A 29 11.75 -8.12 11.42
C ARG A 29 11.56 -6.75 12.09
N SER A 30 10.43 -6.07 11.86
CA SER A 30 10.08 -4.73 12.33
C SER A 30 8.81 -4.72 13.20
N GLY A 31 8.23 -5.89 13.47
CA GLY A 31 7.07 -6.06 14.35
C GLY A 31 5.81 -5.42 13.77
N GLY A 32 5.44 -5.73 12.53
CA GLY A 32 4.33 -5.11 11.77
C GLY A 32 2.99 -5.87 11.80
N THR A 33 3.00 -7.20 11.91
CA THR A 33 1.80 -8.04 11.97
C THR A 33 2.16 -9.31 12.73
N THR A 34 1.41 -9.61 13.78
CA THR A 34 1.54 -10.89 14.50
C THR A 34 0.91 -12.00 13.66
N ALA A 35 1.39 -13.25 13.83
CA ALA A 35 0.91 -14.44 13.11
C ALA A 35 -0.62 -14.63 13.10
N ASP A 36 -1.35 -13.99 14.02
CA ASP A 36 -2.82 -13.96 14.13
C ASP A 36 -3.54 -12.92 13.27
N GLY A 37 -2.85 -12.24 12.34
CA GLY A 37 -3.48 -11.25 11.44
C GLY A 37 -3.88 -9.93 12.13
N LYS A 38 -3.37 -9.69 13.35
CA LYS A 38 -3.62 -8.44 14.08
C LYS A 38 -2.57 -7.37 13.72
N PRO A 39 -2.99 -6.14 13.37
CA PRO A 39 -2.06 -5.06 13.06
C PRO A 39 -1.33 -4.65 14.32
N THR A 40 0.00 -4.69 14.29
CA THR A 40 0.81 -4.27 15.43
C THR A 40 0.68 -2.77 15.68
N PRO A 41 1.04 -2.27 16.87
CA PRO A 41 0.98 -0.83 17.16
C PRO A 41 1.75 0.04 16.17
N ALA A 42 2.86 -0.48 15.62
CA ALA A 42 3.64 0.18 14.58
C ALA A 42 2.91 0.24 13.23
N ALA A 43 2.27 -0.86 12.81
CA ALA A 43 1.45 -0.88 11.61
C ALA A 43 0.20 0.01 11.74
N GLN A 44 -0.39 0.10 12.93
CA GLN A 44 -1.50 1.03 13.17
C GLN A 44 -1.08 2.50 13.04
N LYS A 45 0.12 2.87 13.50
CA LYS A 45 0.66 4.23 13.32
C LYS A 45 0.88 4.55 11.85
N GLN A 46 1.49 3.64 11.09
CA GLN A 46 1.67 3.81 9.64
C GLN A 46 0.33 3.89 8.90
N ALA A 47 -0.63 3.04 9.24
CA ALA A 47 -1.97 3.05 8.65
C ALA A 47 -2.71 4.37 8.94
N ARG A 48 -2.56 4.94 10.14
CA ARG A 48 -3.11 6.27 10.48
C ARG A 48 -2.48 7.36 9.62
N ALA A 49 -1.16 7.41 9.53
CA ALA A 49 -0.45 8.40 8.69
C ALA A 49 -0.86 8.30 7.21
N ALA A 50 -0.97 7.07 6.68
CA ALA A 50 -1.42 6.83 5.32
C ALA A 50 -2.87 7.31 5.08
N ARG A 51 -3.77 7.09 6.05
CA ARG A 51 -5.17 7.57 5.98
C ARG A 51 -5.23 9.10 5.98
N GLU A 52 -4.40 9.78 6.77
CA GLU A 52 -4.34 11.25 6.80
C GLU A 52 -3.82 11.82 5.48
N ALA A 53 -2.73 11.25 4.94
CA ALA A 53 -2.21 11.62 3.64
C ALA A 53 -3.26 11.43 2.53
N ALA A 54 -3.96 10.29 2.54
CA ALA A 54 -5.04 10.01 1.59
C ALA A 54 -6.21 11.00 1.72
N LYS A 55 -6.59 11.41 2.94
CA LYS A 55 -7.63 12.43 3.16
C LYS A 55 -7.23 13.77 2.55
N ARG A 56 -5.99 14.22 2.78
CA ARG A 56 -5.47 15.48 2.20
C ARG A 56 -5.42 15.42 0.67
N ALA A 57 -4.94 14.31 0.11
CA ALA A 57 -4.94 14.09 -1.33
C ALA A 57 -6.36 14.13 -1.92
N ARG A 58 -7.35 13.52 -1.26
CA ARG A 58 -8.76 13.58 -1.68
C ARG A 58 -9.34 14.98 -1.62
N GLN A 59 -8.96 15.78 -0.62
CA GLN A 59 -9.38 17.17 -0.51
C GLN A 59 -8.80 17.99 -1.66
N ALA A 60 -7.51 17.88 -1.93
CA ALA A 60 -6.86 18.51 -3.07
C ALA A 60 -7.51 18.10 -4.40
N ALA A 61 -7.74 16.79 -4.59
CA ALA A 61 -8.42 16.25 -5.77
C ALA A 61 -9.86 16.75 -5.94
N ARG A 62 -10.58 16.98 -4.83
CA ARG A 62 -11.93 17.55 -4.87
C ARG A 62 -11.92 19.01 -5.29
N ILE A 63 -10.93 19.78 -4.83
CA ILE A 63 -10.75 21.18 -5.21
C ILE A 63 -10.43 21.26 -6.70
N THR A 64 -9.44 20.49 -7.16
CA THR A 64 -9.08 20.46 -8.59
C THR A 64 -10.23 19.96 -9.47
N ARG A 65 -11.05 19.01 -9.00
CA ARG A 65 -12.24 18.57 -9.72
C ARG A 65 -13.33 19.65 -9.85
N LYS A 66 -13.45 20.56 -8.88
CA LYS A 66 -14.43 21.66 -8.92
C LYS A 66 -13.96 22.86 -9.75
N LEU A 67 -12.65 23.01 -9.92
CA LEU A 67 -12.04 24.06 -10.74
C LEU A 67 -12.05 23.75 -12.24
N ARG A 68 -12.34 22.50 -12.61
CA ARG A 68 -12.53 22.06 -13.99
C ARG A 68 -14.01 22.06 -14.34
#